data_AF-A0A5C1Y6G8-F1
#
_entry.id   AF-A0A5C1Y6G8-F1
#
_cell.length_a   1.000
_cell.length_b   1.000
_cell.length_c   1.000
_cell.angle_alpha   90.00
_cell.angle_beta   90.00
_cell.angle_gamma   90.00
#
_symmetry.space_group_name_H-M   'P 1'
#
loop_
_entity.id
_entity.type
_entity.pdbx_description
1 polymer ?
#
loop_
_entity_poly.entity_id
_entity_poly.type
_entity_poly.pdbx_seq_one_letter_code
_entity_poly.pdbx_strand_id
1 'polypeptide(L)'
;MSNTHAKRGPKPGSWVPLETSITPALDRAMNELVLSTGVSKASVVRAALAHYLAAQGVLPPDHPDLIEPTPTRGPGLASQRKDNP
;
A
#
# COMPACT_ATOMS: atom_id res chain seq x y z
N MET A 1 -8.11 15.31 -26.89
CA MET A 1 -8.44 14.85 -25.52
C MET A 1 -7.74 13.51 -25.30
N SER A 2 -6.53 13.51 -24.73
CA SER A 2 -5.69 12.31 -24.66
C SER A 2 -5.81 11.65 -23.29
N ASN A 3 -6.56 10.55 -23.21
CA ASN A 3 -6.64 9.69 -22.04
C ASN A 3 -5.29 9.02 -21.77
N THR A 4 -4.53 9.55 -20.82
CA THR A 4 -3.28 8.93 -20.37
C THR A 4 -3.63 7.84 -19.35
N HIS A 5 -3.87 6.62 -19.82
CA HIS A 5 -3.79 5.43 -18.97
C HIS A 5 -2.33 5.29 -18.52
N ALA A 6 -2.01 5.76 -17.31
CA ALA A 6 -0.72 5.52 -16.70
C ALA A 6 -0.53 4.00 -16.57
N LYS A 7 0.35 3.45 -17.42
CA LYS A 7 0.77 2.04 -17.33
C LYS A 7 1.29 1.82 -15.92
N ARG A 8 0.72 0.85 -15.20
CA ARG A 8 1.30 0.32 -13.96
C ARG A 8 2.77 0.06 -14.25
N GLY A 9 3.68 0.65 -13.49
CA GLY A 9 5.11 0.41 -13.66
C GLY A 9 5.38 -1.11 -13.64
N PRO A 10 6.34 -1.61 -14.43
CA PRO A 10 6.64 -3.03 -14.45
C PRO A 10 6.99 -3.50 -13.03
N LYS A 11 6.25 -4.50 -12.53
CA LYS A 11 6.58 -5.14 -11.25
C LYS A 11 7.98 -5.77 -11.41
N PRO A 12 8.97 -5.46 -10.56
CA PRO A 12 10.26 -6.15 -10.58
C PRO A 12 10.02 -7.66 -10.43
N GLY A 13 10.69 -8.48 -11.23
CA GLY A 13 10.47 -9.94 -11.29
C GLY A 13 10.79 -10.72 -10.00
N SER A 14 11.27 -10.05 -8.96
CA SER A 14 11.69 -10.63 -7.68
C SER A 14 10.64 -10.55 -6.56
N TRP A 15 9.43 -10.08 -6.84
CA TRP A 15 8.39 -9.94 -5.83
C TRP A 15 7.76 -11.28 -5.45
N VAL A 16 7.74 -11.58 -4.16
CA VAL A 16 7.02 -12.74 -3.61
C VAL A 16 5.59 -12.31 -3.28
N PRO A 17 4.55 -12.96 -3.86
CA PRO A 17 3.16 -12.68 -3.50
C PRO A 17 2.89 -13.15 -2.07
N LEU A 18 2.19 -12.32 -1.30
CA LEU A 18 1.71 -12.66 0.03
C LEU A 18 0.18 -12.71 0.01
N GLU A 19 -0.36 -13.91 0.18
CA GLU A 19 -1.79 -14.14 0.27
C GLU A 19 -2.14 -14.52 1.70
N THR A 20 -2.99 -13.72 2.33
CA THR A 20 -3.41 -13.94 3.72
C THR A 20 -4.86 -13.50 3.90
N SER A 21 -5.62 -14.27 4.67
CA SER A 21 -6.97 -13.90 5.05
C SER A 21 -6.91 -12.96 6.25
N ILE A 22 -7.67 -11.86 6.17
CA ILE A 22 -7.83 -10.91 7.25
C ILE A 22 -9.30 -10.82 7.65
N THR A 23 -9.55 -10.35 8.87
CA THR A 23 -10.92 -10.13 9.34
C THR A 23 -11.57 -8.97 8.57
N PRO A 24 -12.90 -8.98 8.39
CA PRO A 24 -13.61 -7.86 7.75
C PRO A 24 -13.45 -6.52 8.50
N ALA A 25 -13.21 -6.56 9.82
CA ALA A 25 -12.93 -5.36 10.60
C ALA A 25 -11.57 -4.76 10.23
N LEU A 26 -10.53 -5.59 10.09
CA LEU A 26 -9.21 -5.15 9.69
C LEU A 26 -9.21 -4.63 8.24
N ASP A 27 -9.94 -5.28 7.32
CA ASP A 27 -10.05 -4.78 5.95
C ASP A 27 -10.68 -3.38 5.88
N ARG A 28 -11.74 -3.13 6.68
CA ARG A 28 -12.37 -1.81 6.80
C ARG A 28 -11.40 -0.75 7.32
N ALA A 29 -10.71 -1.03 8.43
CA ALA A 29 -9.72 -0.10 8.98
C ALA A 29 -8.59 0.22 7.96
N MET A 30 -8.13 -0.79 7.22
CA MET A 30 -7.14 -0.60 6.16
C MET A 30 -7.68 0.26 5.01
N ASN A 31 -8.95 0.08 4.61
CA ASN A 31 -9.59 0.93 3.60
C ASN A 31 -9.68 2.40 4.06
N GLU A 32 -10.06 2.64 5.31
CA GLU A 32 -10.15 3.97 5.91
C GLU A 32 -8.77 4.65 5.95
N LEU A 33 -7.71 3.90 6.28
CA LEU A 33 -6.35 4.41 6.26
C LEU A 33 -5.89 4.78 4.84
N VAL A 34 -6.22 3.97 3.83
CA VAL A 34 -5.94 4.31 2.42
C VAL A 34 -6.70 5.57 2.02
N LEU A 35 -7.96 5.72 2.44
CA LEU A 35 -8.78 6.89 2.15
C LEU A 35 -8.20 8.17 2.76
N SER A 36 -7.74 8.13 4.01
CA SER A 36 -7.19 9.29 4.71
C SER A 36 -5.79 9.67 4.25
N THR A 37 -4.91 8.69 4.00
CA THR A 37 -3.50 8.93 3.68
C THR A 37 -3.20 8.95 2.18
N GLY A 38 -3.91 8.15 1.38
CA GLY A 38 -3.69 8.02 -0.07
C GLY A 38 -2.55 7.08 -0.40
N VAL A 39 -2.00 6.44 0.63
CA VAL A 39 -1.01 5.38 0.55
C VAL A 39 -1.75 4.08 0.26
N SER A 40 -1.23 3.27 -0.67
CA SER A 40 -1.86 1.98 -0.99
C SER A 40 -1.84 0.99 0.18
N LYS A 41 -2.83 0.09 0.29
CA LYS A 41 -2.83 -1.00 1.29
C LYS A 41 -1.52 -1.79 1.26
N ALA A 42 -1.03 -2.10 0.06
CA ALA A 42 0.18 -2.90 -0.10
C ALA A 42 1.42 -2.17 0.44
N SER A 43 1.48 -0.84 0.30
CA SER A 43 2.52 -0.01 0.93
C SER A 43 2.40 -0.05 2.46
N VAL A 44 1.20 0.11 3.02
CA VAL A 44 0.99 0.01 4.48
C VAL A 44 1.42 -1.36 5.01
N VAL A 45 1.02 -2.44 4.35
CA VAL A 45 1.37 -3.81 4.76
C VAL A 45 2.88 -4.04 4.68
N ARG A 46 3.55 -3.57 3.62
CA ARG A 46 5.01 -3.67 3.52
C ARG A 46 5.72 -2.92 4.64
N ALA A 47 5.23 -1.73 5.03
CA ALA A 47 5.81 -0.93 6.10
C ALA A 47 5.70 -1.66 7.44
N ALA A 48 4.47 -2.08 7.78
CA ALA A 48 4.19 -2.79 9.01
C ALA A 48 4.98 -4.10 9.11
N LEU A 49 5.10 -4.84 7.99
CA LEU A 49 5.88 -6.09 7.95
C LEU A 49 7.38 -5.83 8.12
N ALA A 50 7.93 -4.80 7.47
CA ALA A 50 9.34 -4.43 7.63
C ALA A 50 9.66 -4.06 9.08
N HIS A 51 8.83 -3.22 9.71
CA HIS A 51 8.98 -2.83 11.12
C HIS A 51 8.87 -4.02 12.06
N TYR A 52 7.90 -4.92 11.81
CA TYR A 52 7.75 -6.15 12.58
C TYR A 52 9.00 -7.04 12.49
N LEU A 53 9.51 -7.29 11.28
CA LEU A 53 10.68 -8.14 11.07
C LEU A 53 11.97 -7.52 11.63
N ALA A 54 12.12 -6.19 11.56
CA ALA A 54 13.22 -5.49 12.21
C ALA A 54 13.15 -5.65 13.74
N ALA A 55 11.97 -5.51 14.35
CA ALA A 55 11.78 -5.73 15.78
C ALA A 55 12.06 -7.18 16.22
N GLN A 56 11.89 -8.15 15.31
CA GLN A 56 12.25 -9.55 15.54
C GLN A 56 13.75 -9.84 15.30
N GLY A 57 14.55 -8.84 14.92
CA GLY A 57 15.97 -9.01 14.58
C GLY A 57 16.22 -9.77 13.27
N VAL A 58 15.18 -9.92 12.42
CA VAL A 58 15.26 -10.60 11.12
C VAL A 58 15.76 -9.65 10.03
N LEU A 59 15.44 -8.36 10.15
CA LEU A 59 15.95 -7.30 9.28
C LEU A 59 16.87 -6.36 10.07
N PRO A 60 17.87 -5.73 9.42
CA PRO A 60 18.66 -4.67 10.04
C PRO A 60 17.75 -3.52 10.52
N PRO A 61 18.08 -2.84 11.62
CA PRO A 61 17.28 -1.72 12.14
C PRO A 61 17.24 -0.52 11.18
N ASP A 62 18.28 -0.36 10.35
CA ASP A 62 18.38 0.68 9.32
C ASP A 62 17.88 0.21 7.95
N HIS A 63 17.08 -0.85 7.90
CA HIS A 63 16.49 -1.27 6.63
C HIS A 63 15.65 -0.10 6.10
N PRO A 64 15.97 0.45 4.91
CA PRO A 64 15.24 1.60 4.39
C PRO A 64 13.77 1.21 4.32
N ASP A 65 12.88 2.12 4.72
CA ASP A 65 11.46 2.02 4.37
C ASP A 65 11.43 1.87 2.84
N LEU A 66 11.35 0.63 2.33
CA LEU A 66 11.41 0.27 0.90
C LEU A 66 10.13 0.68 0.19
N ILE A 67 9.63 1.86 0.51
CA ILE A 67 8.29 2.29 0.21
C ILE A 67 8.42 3.71 -0.25
N GLU A 68 8.91 3.88 -1.47
CA GLU A 68 8.32 4.92 -2.29
C GLU A 68 6.80 4.66 -2.29
N PRO A 69 6.00 5.53 -1.64
CA PRO A 69 4.58 5.31 -1.51
C PRO A 69 4.01 5.32 -2.92
N THR A 70 3.53 4.17 -3.40
CA THR A 70 2.88 4.14 -4.71
C THR A 70 1.53 4.85 -4.56
N PRO A 71 1.31 6.00 -5.22
CA PRO A 71 0.05 6.71 -5.10
C PRO A 71 -1.06 5.85 -5.68
N THR A 72 -2.16 5.69 -4.96
CA THR A 72 -3.36 5.08 -5.54
C THR A 72 -4.01 6.07 -6.51
N ARG A 73 -3.75 5.95 -7.81
CA ARG A 73 -4.51 6.61 -8.88
C ARG A 73 -5.29 5.57 -9.68
N GLY A 74 -6.42 5.15 -9.12
CA GLY A 74 -7.41 4.31 -9.79
C GLY A 74 -8.81 4.79 -9.42
N PRO A 75 -9.85 4.47 -10.21
CA PRO A 75 -11.21 5.00 -10.05
C PRO A 75 -11.93 4.58 -8.76
N GLY A 76 -11.27 3.87 -7.85
CA GLY A 76 -11.80 3.48 -6.53
C GLY A 76 -11.64 4.56 -5.47
N LEU A 77 -11.36 4.17 -4.22
CA LEU A 77 -11.29 5.00 -3.01
C LEU A 77 -10.61 6.38 -3.15
N ALA A 78 -9.63 6.54 -4.06
CA ALA A 78 -9.00 7.84 -4.35
C ALA A 78 -9.97 8.87 -4.99
N SER A 79 -10.96 8.43 -5.76
CA SER A 79 -12.03 9.27 -6.32
C SER A 79 -12.98 9.80 -5.24
N GLN A 80 -13.23 9.02 -4.19
CA GLN A 80 -14.13 9.39 -3.08
C GLN A 80 -13.57 10.52 -2.19
N ARG A 81 -12.28 10.84 -2.32
CA ARG A 81 -11.66 12.01 -1.67
C ARG A 81 -12.21 13.33 -2.18
N LYS A 82 -12.77 13.35 -3.39
CA LYS A 82 -13.37 14.56 -3.97
C LYS A 82 -14.75 14.84 -3.39
N ASP A 83 -15.39 13.82 -2.80
CA ASP A 83 -16.79 13.84 -2.40
C ASP A 83 -16.99 13.89 -0.88
N ASN A 84 -15.92 13.86 -0.07
CA ASN A 84 -15.99 14.01 1.38
C ASN A 84 -15.23 15.30 1.80
N PRO A 85 -15.93 16.37 2.20
CA PRO A 85 -15.34 17.67 2.56
C PRO A 85 -14.50 17.63 3.84
#